data_AF-A0A0B4E847-F1
#
_entry.id   AF-A0A0B4E847-F1
#
_cell.length_a   1.000
_cell.length_b   1.000
_cell.length_c   1.000
_cell.angle_alpha   90.00
_cell.angle_beta   90.00
_cell.angle_gamma   90.00
#
_symmetry.space_group_name_H-M   'P 1'
#
loop_
_entity.id
_entity.type
_entity.pdbx_description
1 polymer ?
#
loop_
_entity_poly.entity_id
_entity_poly.type
_entity_poly.pdbx_seq_one_letter_code
_entity_poly.pdbx_strand_id
1 'polypeptide(L)'
;MKNMQYAIYCWKIKALSSYLTPWQSDTIYGHIFWAISLLEGEEELKKIIREFEEKNPPFIVSNGFTENSYPLLQKESIERNFTLECQKKFKKSMVDTVRTLKKIHKISFVSLDDFNVLRGKMKNSDFIQEKLWLQVEQEEKKNKKRENWKV
;
A
#
# COMPACT_ATOMS: atom_id res chain seq x y z
N MET A 1 -30.65 6.99 1.59
CA MET A 1 -29.34 6.53 2.11
C MET A 1 -28.89 7.53 3.16
N LYS A 2 -28.67 7.13 4.41
CA LYS A 2 -28.08 8.02 5.42
C LYS A 2 -26.68 8.41 4.95
N ASN A 3 -26.36 9.70 5.01
CA ASN A 3 -25.00 10.19 4.79
C ASN A 3 -24.20 9.83 6.06
N MET A 4 -23.55 8.67 6.04
CA MET A 4 -22.79 8.19 7.19
C MET A 4 -21.38 8.79 7.12
N GLN A 5 -21.02 9.59 8.13
CA GLN A 5 -19.69 10.15 8.27
C GLN A 5 -18.94 9.36 9.34
N TYR A 6 -17.95 8.57 8.95
CA TYR A 6 -17.09 7.85 9.88
C TYR A 6 -16.06 8.79 10.49
N ALA A 7 -15.86 8.68 11.80
CA ALA A 7 -14.65 9.19 12.44
C ALA A 7 -13.47 8.27 12.09
N ILE A 8 -12.30 8.86 11.80
CA ILE A 8 -11.09 8.12 11.46
C ILE A 8 -10.27 7.95 12.74
N TYR A 9 -9.99 6.70 13.11
CA TYR A 9 -9.12 6.34 14.22
C TYR A 9 -7.87 5.62 13.69
N CYS A 10 -6.72 5.85 14.33
CA CYS A 10 -5.47 5.16 14.02
C CYS A 10 -5.00 4.38 15.24
N TRP A 11 -5.02 3.05 15.15
CA TRP A 11 -4.55 2.16 16.22
C TRP A 11 -3.08 1.82 15.99
N LYS A 12 -2.22 2.23 16.93
CA LYS A 12 -0.81 1.85 16.91
C LYS A 12 -0.62 0.59 17.77
N ILE A 13 -0.28 -0.51 17.12
CA ILE A 13 -0.04 -1.80 17.78
C ILE A 13 1.47 -2.04 17.82
N LYS A 14 1.99 -2.29 19.02
CA LYS A 14 3.37 -2.76 19.21
C LYS A 14 3.34 -4.27 19.48
N ALA A 15 3.81 -5.06 18.54
CA ALA A 15 3.94 -6.50 18.73
C ALA A 15 4.95 -6.79 19.86
N LEU A 16 4.56 -7.62 20.83
CA LEU A 16 5.42 -8.05 21.94
C LEU A 16 6.27 -9.29 21.57
N SER A 17 5.90 -9.97 20.49
CA SER A 17 6.58 -11.14 19.93
C SER A 17 6.39 -11.17 18.42
N SER A 18 7.11 -12.08 17.74
CA SER A 18 6.94 -12.31 16.31
C SER A 18 5.53 -12.81 15.98
N TYR A 19 5.00 -12.38 14.85
CA TYR A 19 3.73 -12.83 14.30
C TYR A 19 3.95 -13.44 12.91
N LEU A 20 3.13 -14.44 12.56
CA LEU A 20 3.26 -15.17 11.29
C LEU A 20 2.44 -14.52 10.18
N THR A 21 1.19 -14.16 10.47
CA THR A 21 0.25 -13.62 9.48
C THR A 21 0.39 -12.11 9.39
N PRO A 22 0.50 -11.51 8.19
CA PRO A 22 0.37 -10.07 8.03
C PRO A 22 -0.94 -9.56 8.62
N TRP A 23 -0.96 -8.31 9.08
CA TRP A 23 -2.15 -7.67 9.64
C TRP A 23 -3.18 -7.34 8.55
N GLN A 24 -3.83 -8.36 8.00
CA GLN A 24 -4.88 -8.23 7.00
C GLN A 24 -6.20 -7.86 7.67
N SER A 25 -7.03 -7.07 6.99
CA SER A 25 -8.29 -6.55 7.54
C SER A 25 -9.27 -7.66 7.91
N ASP A 26 -9.37 -8.71 7.09
CA ASP A 26 -10.21 -9.89 7.35
C ASP A 26 -9.86 -10.57 8.68
N THR A 27 -8.57 -10.70 8.97
CA THR A 27 -8.07 -11.22 10.24
C THR A 27 -8.46 -10.31 11.39
N ILE A 28 -8.32 -8.99 11.23
CA ILE A 28 -8.69 -8.01 12.26
C ILE A 28 -10.21 -8.03 12.51
N TYR A 29 -11.04 -8.09 11.46
CA TYR A 29 -12.49 -8.26 11.58
C TYR A 29 -12.83 -9.50 12.40
N GLY A 30 -12.20 -10.64 12.09
CA GLY A 30 -12.40 -11.88 12.84
C GLY A 30 -12.12 -11.72 14.33
N HIS A 31 -11.03 -11.05 14.70
CA HIS A 31 -10.70 -10.80 16.11
C HIS A 31 -11.71 -9.86 16.79
N ILE A 32 -12.17 -8.82 16.09
CA ILE A 32 -13.18 -7.89 16.62
C ILE A 32 -14.51 -8.64 16.84
N PHE A 33 -14.94 -9.48 15.90
CA PHE A 33 -16.18 -10.25 16.03
C PHE A 33 -16.11 -11.28 17.15
N TRP A 34 -14.96 -11.94 17.34
CA TRP A 34 -14.75 -12.79 18.51
C TRP A 34 -14.82 -12.02 19.82
N ALA A 35 -14.20 -10.84 19.89
CA ALA A 35 -14.26 -10.00 21.09
C ALA A 35 -15.70 -9.57 21.41
N ILE A 36 -16.49 -9.15 20.41
CA ILE A 36 -17.90 -8.80 20.58
C ILE A 36 -18.70 -10.01 21.09
N SER A 37 -18.54 -11.19 20.46
CA SER A 37 -19.22 -12.41 20.89
C SER A 37 -18.91 -12.78 22.34
N LEU A 38 -17.66 -12.64 22.78
CA LEU A 38 -17.22 -12.97 24.14
C LEU A 38 -17.64 -11.93 25.19
N LEU A 39 -17.69 -10.65 24.82
CA LEU A 39 -17.97 -9.55 25.77
C LEU A 39 -19.45 -9.16 25.82
N GLU A 40 -20.15 -9.24 24.69
CA GLU A 40 -21.52 -8.73 24.50
C GLU A 40 -22.52 -9.85 24.16
N GLY A 41 -22.02 -11.02 23.75
CA GLY A 41 -22.83 -12.20 23.42
C GLY A 41 -23.14 -12.35 21.93
N GLU A 42 -23.66 -13.53 21.58
CA GLU A 42 -23.88 -13.92 20.17
C GLU A 42 -24.95 -13.07 19.47
N GLU A 43 -25.98 -12.63 20.20
CA GLU A 43 -27.08 -11.86 19.61
C GLU A 43 -26.63 -10.46 19.15
N GLU A 44 -25.73 -9.81 19.90
CA GLU A 44 -25.18 -8.52 19.47
C GLU A 44 -24.26 -8.69 18.26
N LEU A 45 -23.47 -9.77 18.20
CA LEU A 45 -22.69 -10.09 17.01
C LEU A 45 -23.58 -10.28 15.77
N LYS A 46 -24.69 -11.03 15.88
CA LYS A 46 -25.65 -11.22 14.78
C LYS A 46 -26.23 -9.90 14.29
N LYS A 47 -26.58 -9.00 15.21
CA LYS A 47 -27.06 -7.66 14.87
C LYS A 47 -26.03 -6.86 14.09
N ILE A 48 -24.77 -6.85 14.53
CA ILE A 48 -23.67 -6.17 13.84
C ILE A 48 -23.46 -6.76 12.45
N ILE A 49 -23.43 -8.10 12.30
CA ILE A 49 -23.30 -8.75 10.99
C ILE A 49 -24.43 -8.32 10.04
N ARG A 50 -25.67 -8.26 10.53
CA ARG A 50 -26.82 -7.79 9.74
C ARG A 50 -26.63 -6.35 9.25
N GLU A 51 -26.07 -5.46 10.08
CA GLU A 51 -25.76 -4.08 9.66
C GLU A 51 -24.74 -4.03 8.51
N PHE A 52 -23.73 -4.92 8.51
CA PHE A 52 -22.81 -5.07 7.38
C PHE A 52 -23.54 -5.55 6.11
N GLU A 53 -24.41 -6.56 6.21
CA GLU A 53 -25.19 -7.11 5.08
C GLU A 53 -26.15 -6.07 4.48
N GLU A 54 -26.75 -5.23 5.33
CA GLU A 54 -27.64 -4.13 4.95
C GLU A 54 -26.88 -2.91 4.38
N LYS A 55 -25.57 -3.03 4.14
CA LYS A 55 -24.68 -1.96 3.65
C LYS A 55 -24.66 -0.72 4.55
N ASN A 56 -24.84 -0.93 5.86
CA ASN A 56 -24.74 0.10 6.89
C ASN A 56 -23.71 -0.32 7.95
N PRO A 57 -22.45 -0.60 7.57
CA PRO A 57 -21.49 -1.17 8.50
C PRO A 57 -21.18 -0.18 9.63
N PRO A 58 -21.18 -0.63 10.90
CA PRO A 58 -20.91 0.25 12.04
C PRO A 58 -19.47 0.77 12.04
N PHE A 59 -18.54 0.05 11.42
CA PHE A 59 -17.14 0.44 11.28
C PHE A 59 -16.51 -0.17 10.02
N ILE A 60 -15.38 0.41 9.60
CA ILE A 60 -14.54 -0.08 8.49
C ILE A 60 -13.09 -0.14 8.96
N VAL A 61 -12.43 -1.28 8.75
CA VAL A 61 -11.04 -1.51 9.12
C VAL A 61 -10.16 -1.69 7.88
N SER A 62 -9.01 -1.03 7.84
CA SER A 62 -7.99 -1.23 6.80
C SER A 62 -7.05 -2.38 7.15
N ASN A 63 -6.25 -2.83 6.18
CA ASN A 63 -5.04 -3.59 6.50
C ASN A 63 -4.14 -2.78 7.43
N GLY A 64 -3.42 -3.47 8.31
CA GLY A 64 -2.31 -2.91 9.07
C GLY A 64 -1.10 -2.69 8.17
N PHE A 65 -0.39 -1.60 8.42
CA PHE A 65 0.84 -1.24 7.72
C PHE A 65 1.82 -0.62 8.73
N THR A 66 3.10 -0.64 8.38
CA THR A 66 4.14 -0.06 9.22
C THR A 66 4.10 1.46 9.15
N GLU A 67 4.52 2.12 10.23
CA GLU A 67 4.54 3.58 10.30
C GLU A 67 5.39 4.15 9.15
N ASN A 68 4.88 5.20 8.50
CA ASN A 68 5.47 5.84 7.31
C ASN A 68 5.64 4.92 6.07
N SER A 69 4.95 3.78 6.01
CA SER A 69 4.99 2.85 4.88
C SER A 69 3.57 2.50 4.44
N TYR A 70 3.03 3.29 3.53
CA TYR A 70 1.65 3.22 3.06
C TYR A 70 1.54 2.42 1.77
N PRO A 71 0.44 1.71 1.52
CA PRO A 71 0.28 0.91 0.30
C PRO A 71 0.33 1.79 -0.96
N LEU A 72 1.08 1.37 -1.97
CA LEU A 72 1.10 2.05 -3.27
C LEU A 72 -0.29 1.99 -3.90
N LEU A 73 -0.91 3.15 -4.12
CA LEU A 73 -2.21 3.24 -4.78
C LEU A 73 -2.05 3.01 -6.29
N GLN A 74 -2.55 1.89 -6.79
CA GLN A 74 -2.63 1.58 -8.22
C GLN A 74 -4.03 1.95 -8.74
N LYS A 75 -4.13 3.10 -9.40
CA LYS A 75 -5.38 3.66 -9.93
C LYS A 75 -5.65 3.26 -11.37
N GLU A 76 -4.59 2.99 -12.13
CA GLU A 76 -4.64 2.66 -13.55
C GLU A 76 -3.67 1.51 -13.87
N SER A 77 -3.99 0.77 -14.93
CA SER A 77 -3.03 -0.15 -15.51
C SER A 77 -1.97 0.63 -16.29
N ILE A 78 -0.73 0.19 -16.21
CA ILE A 78 0.36 0.82 -16.96
C ILE A 78 0.36 0.26 -18.38
N GLU A 79 0.20 1.14 -19.37
CA GLU A 79 0.16 0.75 -20.78
C GLU A 79 1.51 0.22 -21.28
N ARG A 80 1.50 -0.61 -22.32
CA ARG A 80 2.74 -1.14 -22.93
C ARG A 80 3.64 -0.03 -23.49
N ASN A 81 3.04 1.02 -24.06
CA ASN A 81 3.75 2.15 -24.64
C ASN A 81 4.56 2.94 -23.60
N PHE A 82 4.18 2.86 -22.32
CA PHE A 82 4.90 3.49 -21.21
C PHE A 82 6.36 3.08 -21.16
N THR A 83 6.68 1.82 -21.49
CA THR A 83 8.08 1.34 -21.49
C THR A 83 8.91 2.08 -22.53
N LEU A 84 8.35 2.32 -23.72
CA LEU A 84 9.01 3.07 -24.79
C LEU A 84 9.17 4.54 -24.42
N GLU A 85 8.19 5.13 -23.75
CA GLU A 85 8.26 6.50 -23.25
C GLU A 85 9.37 6.66 -22.21
N CYS A 86 9.45 5.75 -21.22
CA CYS A 86 10.53 5.74 -20.25
C CYS A 86 11.90 5.57 -20.92
N GLN A 87 12.02 4.67 -21.88
CA GLN A 87 13.26 4.45 -22.62
C GLN A 87 13.72 5.74 -23.33
N LYS A 88 12.82 6.42 -24.04
CA LYS A 88 13.12 7.68 -24.74
C LYS A 88 13.48 8.81 -23.77
N LYS A 89 12.71 8.96 -22.68
CA LYS A 89 12.87 10.04 -21.69
C LYS A 89 14.21 9.95 -20.97
N PHE A 90 14.60 8.75 -20.54
CA PHE A 90 15.82 8.53 -19.75
C PHE A 90 17.03 8.06 -20.55
N LYS A 91 16.90 7.93 -21.88
CA LYS A 91 17.97 7.54 -22.82
C LYS A 91 18.71 6.26 -22.39
N LYS A 92 17.99 5.28 -21.82
CA LYS A 92 18.54 3.97 -21.42
C LYS A 92 18.33 2.92 -22.51
N SER A 93 19.07 1.81 -22.40
CA SER A 93 18.79 0.64 -23.22
C SER A 93 17.40 0.07 -22.90
N MET A 94 16.79 -0.63 -23.86
CA MET A 94 15.49 -1.28 -23.64
C MET A 94 15.56 -2.32 -22.51
N VAL A 95 16.67 -3.08 -22.44
CA VAL A 95 16.90 -4.11 -21.42
C VAL A 95 16.96 -3.50 -20.02
N ASP A 96 17.70 -2.41 -19.85
CA ASP A 96 17.80 -1.73 -18.56
C ASP A 96 16.48 -1.10 -18.16
N THR A 97 15.76 -0.51 -19.12
CA THR A 97 14.44 0.10 -18.90
C THR A 97 13.45 -0.93 -18.34
N VAL A 98 13.35 -2.10 -18.99
CA VAL A 98 12.46 -3.19 -18.53
C VAL A 98 12.88 -3.70 -17.15
N ARG A 99 14.18 -3.83 -16.90
CA ARG A 99 14.70 -4.28 -15.60
C ARG A 99 14.30 -3.31 -14.48
N THR A 100 14.47 -2.01 -14.70
CA THR A 100 14.09 -0.97 -13.74
C THR A 100 12.59 -0.97 -13.49
N LEU A 101 11.76 -1.03 -14.55
CA LEU A 101 10.30 -1.11 -14.41
C LEU A 101 9.85 -2.33 -13.60
N LYS A 102 10.47 -3.50 -13.82
CA LYS A 102 10.16 -4.70 -13.03
C LYS A 102 10.47 -4.53 -11.55
N LYS A 103 11.55 -3.82 -11.20
CA LYS A 103 11.86 -3.50 -9.79
C LYS A 103 10.80 -2.56 -9.22
N ILE A 104 10.42 -1.53 -9.97
CA ILE A 104 9.39 -0.56 -9.58
C ILE A 104 8.04 -1.23 -9.34
N HIS A 105 7.61 -2.14 -10.20
CA HIS A 105 6.35 -2.89 -10.02
C HIS A 105 6.33 -3.79 -8.79
N LYS A 106 7.50 -4.14 -8.23
CA LYS A 106 7.60 -4.90 -6.98
C LYS A 106 7.49 -4.02 -5.73
N ILE A 107 7.53 -2.69 -5.89
CA ILE A 107 7.36 -1.75 -4.78
C ILE A 107 5.87 -1.74 -4.41
N SER A 108 5.55 -2.27 -3.24
CA SER A 108 4.17 -2.32 -2.72
C SER A 108 3.85 -1.19 -1.76
N PHE A 109 4.86 -0.49 -1.24
CA PHE A 109 4.71 0.55 -0.22
C PHE A 109 5.49 1.81 -0.56
N VAL A 110 4.97 2.96 -0.14
CA VAL A 110 5.52 4.30 -0.35
C VAL A 110 5.41 5.15 0.92
N SER A 111 6.11 6.28 0.95
CA SER A 111 6.02 7.24 2.07
C SER A 111 4.62 7.86 2.18
N LEU A 112 4.31 8.50 3.32
CA LEU A 112 3.04 9.23 3.49
C LEU A 112 2.87 10.34 2.45
N ASP A 113 3.95 11.09 2.17
CA ASP A 113 3.91 12.19 1.20
C ASP A 113 3.59 11.66 -0.19
N ASP A 114 4.26 10.57 -0.60
CA ASP A 114 4.00 9.92 -1.87
C ASP A 114 2.59 9.33 -1.93
N PHE A 115 2.11 8.73 -0.85
CA PHE A 115 0.76 8.22 -0.74
C PHE A 115 -0.28 9.35 -0.91
N ASN A 116 -0.06 10.50 -0.29
CA ASN A 116 -0.96 11.66 -0.41
C ASN A 116 -0.94 12.25 -1.82
N VAL A 117 0.22 12.31 -2.47
CA VAL A 117 0.35 12.71 -3.87
C VAL A 117 -0.43 11.75 -4.77
N LEU A 118 -0.23 10.44 -4.59
CA LEU A 118 -0.95 9.40 -5.32
C LEU A 118 -2.44 9.43 -5.03
N ARG A 119 -2.88 9.77 -3.82
CA ARG A 119 -4.30 9.90 -3.46
C ARG A 119 -4.96 11.04 -4.24
N GLY A 120 -4.22 12.10 -4.53
CA GLY A 120 -4.64 13.27 -5.33
C GLY A 120 -4.89 12.97 -6.82
N LYS A 121 -4.57 13.91 -7.70
CA LYS A 121 -4.84 13.78 -9.15
C LYS A 121 -3.70 13.13 -9.94
N MET A 122 -2.57 12.83 -9.31
CA MET A 122 -1.42 12.24 -10.00
C MET A 122 -1.74 10.83 -10.51
N LYS A 123 -1.31 10.55 -11.73
CA LYS A 123 -1.40 9.24 -12.39
C LYS A 123 -0.26 8.31 -11.95
N ASN A 124 -0.46 6.99 -12.08
CA ASN A 124 0.57 6.02 -11.71
C ASN A 124 1.78 6.10 -12.64
N SER A 125 1.52 6.31 -13.94
CA SER A 125 2.54 6.52 -14.97
C SER A 125 3.47 7.70 -14.63
N ASP A 126 2.89 8.86 -14.33
CA ASP A 126 3.64 10.06 -13.95
C ASP A 126 4.46 9.84 -12.66
N PHE A 127 3.84 9.27 -11.63
CA PHE A 127 4.50 8.98 -10.35
C PHE A 127 5.73 8.05 -10.52
N ILE A 128 5.60 7.02 -11.35
CA ILE A 128 6.69 6.08 -11.65
C ILE A 128 7.85 6.81 -12.33
N GLN A 129 7.55 7.64 -13.34
CA GLN A 129 8.58 8.39 -14.06
C GLN A 129 9.29 9.40 -13.16
N GLU A 130 8.56 10.10 -12.28
CA GLU A 130 9.12 11.18 -11.49
C GLU A 130 9.86 10.72 -10.23
N LYS A 131 9.31 9.74 -9.49
CA LYS A 131 9.82 9.41 -8.15
C LYS A 131 10.49 8.06 -8.07
N LEU A 132 9.78 6.99 -8.44
CA LEU A 132 10.28 5.63 -8.26
C LEU A 132 11.49 5.35 -9.14
N TRP A 133 11.51 5.89 -10.35
CA TRP A 133 12.67 5.74 -11.23
C TRP A 133 13.94 6.40 -10.67
N LEU A 134 13.82 7.63 -10.16
CA LEU A 134 14.95 8.35 -9.56
C LEU A 134 15.50 7.64 -8.33
N GLN A 135 14.61 7.12 -7.47
CA GLN A 135 15.01 6.34 -6.29
C GLN A 135 15.82 5.11 -6.69
N VAL A 136 15.32 4.29 -7.61
CA VAL A 136 16.03 3.08 -8.07
C VAL A 136 17.37 3.43 -8.71
N GLU A 137 17.44 4.52 -9.49
CA GLU A 137 18.70 4.93 -10.10
C GLU A 137 19.73 5.44 -9.08
N GLN A 138 19.30 6.15 -8.04
CA GLN A 138 20.18 6.57 -6.96
C GLN A 138 20.72 5.36 -6.17
N GLU A 139 19.89 4.35 -5.92
CA GLU A 139 20.31 3.10 -5.27
C GLU A 139 21.34 2.34 -6.11
N GLU A 140 21.15 2.26 -7.42
CA GLU A 140 22.11 1.62 -8.33
C GLU A 140 23.47 2.34 -8.33
N LYS A 141 23.47 3.68 -8.31
CA LYS A 141 24.70 4.48 -8.19
C LYS A 141 25.42 4.25 -6.86
N LYS A 142 24.67 4.17 -5.75
CA LYS A 142 25.23 3.89 -4.41
C LYS A 142 25.86 2.50 -4.34
N ASN A 143 25.22 1.47 -4.92
CA ASN A 143 25.74 0.11 -4.90
C ASN A 143 27.05 -0.02 -5.69
N LYS A 144 27.13 0.56 -6.90
CA LYS A 144 28.37 0.59 -7.68
C LYS A 144 29.54 1.26 -6.94
N LYS A 145 29.26 2.36 -6.23
CA LYS A 145 30.29 3.06 -5.44
C LYS A 145 30.82 2.21 -4.27
N ARG A 146 29.95 1.41 -3.64
CA ARG A 146 30.34 0.50 -2.55
C ARG A 146 31.16 -0.69 -3.05
N GLU A 147 30.86 -1.20 -4.24
CA GLU A 147 31.66 -2.26 -4.89
C GLU A 147 33.07 -1.78 -5.24
N ASN A 148 33.21 -0.54 -5.73
CA ASN A 148 34.51 0.07 -6.03
C ASN A 148 35.40 0.35 -4.80
N TRP A 149 34.84 0.35 -3.57
CA TRP A 149 35.60 0.53 -2.32
C TRP A 149 36.05 -0.80 -1.69
N LYS A 150 35.64 -1.94 -2.27
CA LYS A 150 36.03 -3.28 -1.81
C LYS A 150 37.20 -3.87 -2.61
N VAL A 151 37.86 -3.07 -3.44
CA VAL A 151 39.06 -3.42 -4.23
C VAL A 151 40.27 -2.68 -3.68
#